data_AF-M6U9F6-F1
#
_entry.id   AF-M6U9F6-F1
#
_cell.length_a   1.000
_cell.length_b   1.000
_cell.length_c   1.000
_cell.angle_alpha   90.00
_cell.angle_beta   90.00
_cell.angle_gamma   90.00
#
_symmetry.space_group_name_H-M   'P 1'
#
loop_
_entity.id
_entity.type
_entity.pdbx_description
1 polymer ?
#
loop_
_entity_poly.entity_id
_entity_poly.type
_entity_poly.pdbx_seq_one_letter_code
_entity_poly.pdbx_strand_id
1 'polypeptide(L)'
;MIILGLDFETNGLDPNKCDILEFGAVLWDLKKSKPLCISSDFILPSSTHFEIEEDIKILTGIEEEDLYSFGIPIESASIKISEMTDKATCIVTHFGIEFDRIIYERLMNLRKHNNKEVLWIDTGYDIAYPKNIRTRKLNYLSFEHGLMPFQSHRALFDVLTMLNILSKYNIDEIIQFAQTPLLRVTAYLDFDRKDLAIKSGFHWNKENKLWVKVTREGMLKKENLDFKVEKEIIYQYT
;
A
#
# COMPACT_ATOMS: atom_id res chain seq x y z
N MET A 1 6.66 -17.53 -8.60
CA MET A 1 5.36 -17.02 -8.15
C MET A 1 5.10 -15.71 -8.88
N ILE A 2 3.89 -15.52 -9.41
CA ILE A 2 3.49 -14.29 -10.09
C ILE A 2 2.62 -13.48 -9.13
N ILE A 3 2.98 -12.23 -8.92
CA ILE A 3 2.28 -11.30 -8.03
C ILE A 3 1.80 -10.08 -8.82
N LEU A 4 0.80 -9.38 -8.31
CA LEU A 4 0.34 -8.11 -8.85
C LEU A 4 0.74 -6.98 -7.90
N GLY A 5 1.66 -6.12 -8.30
CA GLY A 5 1.84 -4.82 -7.64
C GLY A 5 0.75 -3.85 -8.10
N LEU A 6 0.16 -3.11 -7.17
CA LEU A 6 -0.93 -2.17 -7.42
C LEU A 6 -0.73 -0.90 -6.58
N ASP A 7 -1.07 0.25 -7.18
CA ASP A 7 -1.07 1.55 -6.54
C ASP A 7 -2.07 2.46 -7.27
N PHE A 8 -2.65 3.42 -6.55
CA PHE A 8 -3.58 4.41 -7.09
C PHE A 8 -3.21 5.83 -6.67
N GLU A 9 -3.25 6.76 -7.62
CA GLU A 9 -3.29 8.19 -7.30
C GLU A 9 -4.76 8.66 -7.27
N THR A 10 -5.11 9.48 -6.28
CA THR A 10 -6.50 9.89 -6.04
C THR A 10 -6.60 11.40 -5.77
N ASN A 11 -7.80 11.96 -5.90
CA ASN A 11 -8.06 13.37 -5.53
C ASN A 11 -8.26 13.58 -4.02
N GLY A 12 -8.12 12.55 -3.19
CA GLY A 12 -8.42 12.67 -1.76
C GLY A 12 -8.11 11.42 -0.95
N LEU A 13 -8.16 11.58 0.38
CA LEU A 13 -7.68 10.59 1.35
C LEU A 13 -8.76 9.66 1.93
N ASP A 14 -10.03 9.83 1.58
CA ASP A 14 -11.10 8.90 1.97
C ASP A 14 -11.27 7.85 0.85
N PRO A 15 -10.75 6.62 1.01
CA PRO A 15 -10.77 5.60 -0.04
C PRO A 15 -12.18 5.11 -0.38
N ASN A 16 -13.20 5.47 0.40
CA ASN A 16 -14.60 5.15 0.09
C ASN A 16 -15.25 6.18 -0.85
N LYS A 17 -14.66 7.37 -0.98
CA LYS A 17 -15.27 8.51 -1.67
C LYS A 17 -14.39 9.14 -2.73
N CYS A 18 -13.07 9.02 -2.61
CA CYS A 18 -12.15 9.61 -3.57
C CYS A 18 -12.37 9.07 -4.98
N ASP A 19 -12.13 9.91 -5.95
CA ASP A 19 -12.00 9.55 -7.36
C ASP A 19 -10.57 9.11 -7.63
N ILE A 20 -10.43 8.12 -8.50
CA ILE A 20 -9.12 7.63 -8.97
C ILE A 20 -8.67 8.56 -10.09
N LEU A 21 -7.43 9.01 -10.04
CA LEU A 21 -6.79 9.83 -11.07
C LEU A 21 -5.94 8.95 -12.01
N GLU A 22 -5.15 8.06 -11.42
CA GLU A 22 -4.24 7.14 -12.12
C GLU A 22 -4.24 5.79 -11.39
N PHE A 23 -4.03 4.70 -12.13
CA PHE A 23 -3.60 3.45 -11.52
C PHE A 23 -2.28 2.97 -12.11
N GLY A 24 -1.52 2.25 -11.31
CA GLY A 24 -0.33 1.52 -11.71
C GLY A 24 -0.50 0.05 -11.35
N ALA A 25 -0.37 -0.83 -12.33
CA ALA A 25 -0.52 -2.27 -12.13
C ALA A 25 0.62 -3.01 -12.83
N VAL A 26 1.32 -3.88 -12.10
CA VAL A 26 2.45 -4.66 -12.63
C VAL A 26 2.34 -6.12 -12.22
N LEU A 27 2.20 -7.01 -13.20
CA LEU A 27 2.44 -8.44 -12.98
C LEU A 27 3.94 -8.67 -12.91
N TRP A 28 4.40 -9.29 -11.83
CA TRP A 28 5.83 -9.45 -11.55
C TRP A 28 6.18 -10.92 -11.32
N ASP A 29 7.24 -11.39 -11.99
CA ASP A 29 7.83 -12.70 -11.73
C ASP A 29 8.88 -12.57 -10.64
N LEU A 30 8.55 -12.97 -9.41
CA LEU A 30 9.48 -12.90 -8.29
C LEU A 30 10.73 -13.75 -8.50
N LYS A 31 10.63 -14.88 -9.21
CA LYS A 31 11.79 -15.76 -9.45
C LYS A 31 12.81 -15.09 -10.37
N LYS A 32 12.32 -14.34 -11.36
CA LYS A 32 13.16 -13.64 -12.34
C LYS A 32 13.38 -12.17 -11.98
N SER A 33 12.75 -11.67 -10.91
CA SER A 33 12.78 -10.28 -10.47
C SER A 33 12.56 -9.30 -11.62
N LYS A 34 11.46 -9.48 -12.37
CA LYS A 34 11.15 -8.63 -13.52
C LYS A 34 9.64 -8.49 -13.77
N PRO A 35 9.20 -7.39 -14.41
CA PRO A 35 7.82 -7.25 -14.85
C PRO A 35 7.52 -8.22 -16.00
N LEU A 36 6.29 -8.74 -16.02
CA LEU A 36 5.71 -9.59 -17.06
C LEU A 36 4.64 -8.84 -17.86
N CYS A 37 3.87 -7.99 -17.20
CA CYS A 37 2.84 -7.14 -17.79
C CYS A 37 2.78 -5.84 -16.99
N ILE A 38 2.62 -4.73 -17.68
CA ILE A 38 2.50 -3.40 -17.09
C ILE A 38 1.24 -2.76 -17.67
N SER A 39 0.39 -2.24 -16.80
CA SER A 39 -0.75 -1.41 -17.17
C SER A 39 -0.75 -0.18 -16.29
N SER A 40 -0.91 0.98 -16.90
CA SER A 40 -1.07 2.23 -16.19
C SER A 40 -1.80 3.19 -17.11
N ASP A 41 -2.85 3.80 -16.59
CA ASP A 41 -3.66 4.74 -17.33
C ASP A 41 -4.23 5.76 -16.36
N PHE A 42 -4.46 6.97 -16.87
CA PHE A 42 -5.33 7.93 -16.22
C PHE A 42 -6.78 7.45 -16.27
N ILE A 43 -7.58 7.90 -15.33
CA ILE A 43 -9.00 7.59 -15.24
C ILE A 43 -9.81 8.83 -15.63
N LEU A 44 -10.70 8.66 -16.59
CA LEU A 44 -11.60 9.70 -17.02
C LEU A 44 -12.58 10.05 -15.88
N PRO A 45 -12.69 11.31 -15.45
CA PRO A 45 -13.62 11.69 -14.39
C PRO A 45 -15.07 11.49 -14.83
N SER A 46 -15.92 11.07 -13.90
CA SER A 46 -17.36 10.89 -14.16
C SER A 46 -18.12 12.22 -14.27
N SER A 47 -17.59 13.29 -13.67
CA SER A 47 -18.14 14.65 -13.69
C SER A 47 -17.49 15.50 -14.78
N THR A 48 -18.28 16.37 -15.41
CA THR A 48 -17.79 17.40 -16.34
C THR A 48 -17.21 18.64 -15.65
N HIS A 49 -17.34 18.73 -14.33
CA HIS A 49 -16.79 19.79 -13.48
C HIS A 49 -15.89 19.20 -12.41
N PHE A 50 -15.07 18.21 -12.79
CA PHE A 50 -14.11 17.61 -11.89
C PHE A 50 -12.98 18.60 -11.63
N GLU A 51 -12.60 18.74 -10.36
CA GLU A 51 -11.50 19.60 -9.93
C GLU A 51 -10.60 18.81 -8.99
N ILE A 52 -9.29 18.95 -9.18
CA ILE A 52 -8.25 18.38 -8.33
C ILE A 52 -7.75 19.51 -7.43
N GLU A 53 -7.63 19.23 -6.13
CA GLU A 53 -7.04 20.20 -5.19
C GLU A 53 -5.59 20.49 -5.54
N GLU A 54 -5.15 21.74 -5.38
CA GLU A 54 -3.82 22.19 -5.78
C GLU A 54 -2.68 21.39 -5.11
N ASP A 55 -2.84 21.03 -3.83
CA ASP A 55 -1.85 20.22 -3.12
C ASP A 55 -1.68 18.83 -3.76
N ILE A 56 -2.75 18.25 -4.32
CA ILE A 56 -2.71 16.97 -5.04
C ILE A 56 -2.04 17.14 -6.41
N LYS A 57 -2.30 18.25 -7.12
CA LYS A 57 -1.61 18.56 -8.39
C LYS A 57 -0.11 18.71 -8.17
N ILE A 58 0.30 19.45 -7.14
CA ILE A 58 1.72 19.62 -6.79
C ILE A 58 2.36 18.29 -6.43
N LEU A 59 1.63 17.43 -5.70
CA LEU A 59 2.12 16.14 -5.25
C LEU A 59 2.32 15.16 -6.41
N THR A 60 1.29 14.98 -7.24
CA THR A 60 1.21 13.93 -8.27
C THR A 60 1.67 14.40 -9.66
N GLY A 61 1.60 15.72 -9.91
CA GLY A 61 1.81 16.31 -11.23
C GLY A 61 0.69 15.99 -12.23
N ILE A 62 -0.49 15.55 -11.77
CA ILE A 62 -1.64 15.22 -12.60
C ILE A 62 -2.60 16.42 -12.63
N GLU A 63 -2.97 16.85 -13.84
CA GLU A 63 -3.94 17.91 -14.07
C GLU A 63 -5.25 17.35 -14.67
N GLU A 64 -6.34 18.10 -14.55
CA GLU A 64 -7.65 17.71 -15.10
C GLU A 64 -7.58 17.51 -16.62
N GLU A 65 -6.78 18.31 -17.32
CA GLU A 65 -6.59 18.20 -18.78
C GLU A 65 -5.98 16.84 -19.15
N ASP A 66 -5.07 16.29 -18.35
CA ASP A 66 -4.50 14.96 -18.55
C ASP A 66 -5.59 13.88 -18.50
N LEU A 67 -6.46 13.98 -17.50
CA LEU A 67 -7.54 13.02 -17.28
C LEU A 67 -8.60 13.08 -18.38
N TYR A 68 -8.99 14.28 -18.82
CA TYR A 68 -9.97 14.43 -19.90
C TYR A 68 -9.39 14.07 -21.27
N SER A 69 -8.09 14.29 -21.49
CA SER A 69 -7.45 14.03 -22.79
C SER A 69 -6.99 12.59 -22.97
N PHE A 70 -6.53 11.94 -21.90
CA PHE A 70 -5.88 10.63 -21.96
C PHE A 70 -6.51 9.58 -21.05
N GLY A 71 -7.47 9.96 -20.19
CA GLY A 71 -8.13 9.06 -19.27
C GLY A 71 -8.99 8.01 -19.96
N ILE A 72 -9.02 6.81 -19.38
CA ILE A 72 -9.92 5.73 -19.80
C ILE A 72 -11.14 5.67 -18.88
N PRO A 73 -12.30 5.16 -19.35
CA PRO A 73 -13.44 4.90 -18.46
C PRO A 73 -13.05 3.96 -17.31
N ILE A 74 -13.60 4.21 -16.12
CA ILE A 74 -13.33 3.43 -14.91
C ILE A 74 -13.62 1.93 -15.10
N GLU A 75 -14.63 1.59 -15.92
CA GLU A 75 -14.96 0.21 -16.26
C GLU A 75 -13.82 -0.47 -17.03
N SER A 76 -13.15 0.27 -17.92
CA SER A 76 -11.99 -0.25 -18.68
C SER A 76 -10.80 -0.52 -17.76
N ALA A 77 -10.54 0.37 -16.80
CA ALA A 77 -9.53 0.15 -15.77
C ALA A 77 -9.85 -1.07 -14.90
N SER A 78 -11.11 -1.21 -14.47
CA SER A 78 -11.56 -2.36 -13.67
C SER A 78 -11.38 -3.70 -14.40
N ILE A 79 -11.56 -3.73 -15.73
CA ILE A 79 -11.29 -4.92 -16.55
C ILE A 79 -9.80 -5.23 -16.57
N LYS A 80 -8.95 -4.25 -16.88
CA LYS A 80 -7.48 -4.42 -16.93
C LYS A 80 -6.93 -4.96 -15.60
N ILE A 81 -7.32 -4.35 -14.49
CA ILE A 81 -6.87 -4.74 -13.13
C ILE A 81 -7.38 -6.15 -12.77
N SER A 82 -8.63 -6.47 -13.08
CA SER A 82 -9.23 -7.80 -12.85
C SER A 82 -8.50 -8.89 -13.63
N GLU A 83 -8.26 -8.70 -14.93
CA GLU A 83 -7.53 -9.67 -15.77
C GLU A 83 -6.08 -9.90 -15.32
N MET A 84 -5.45 -8.88 -14.75
CA MET A 84 -4.13 -9.01 -14.12
C MET A 84 -4.25 -9.78 -12.80
N THR A 85 -5.26 -9.46 -11.98
CA THR A 85 -5.48 -10.14 -10.70
C THR A 85 -5.71 -11.65 -10.87
N ASP A 86 -6.45 -12.06 -11.90
CA ASP A 86 -6.70 -13.48 -12.19
C ASP A 86 -5.42 -14.28 -12.45
N LYS A 87 -4.37 -13.62 -12.96
CA LYS A 87 -3.05 -14.20 -13.25
C LYS A 87 -2.11 -14.16 -12.05
N ALA A 88 -2.46 -13.43 -11.00
CA ALA A 88 -1.65 -13.26 -9.81
C ALA A 88 -2.05 -14.22 -8.69
N THR A 89 -1.06 -14.54 -7.85
CA THR A 89 -1.24 -15.34 -6.64
C THR A 89 -1.62 -14.49 -5.43
N CYS A 90 -1.15 -13.24 -5.40
CA CYS A 90 -1.47 -12.22 -4.40
C CYS A 90 -1.34 -10.83 -5.01
N ILE A 91 -1.94 -9.84 -4.34
CA ILE A 91 -1.76 -8.41 -4.63
C ILE A 91 -0.76 -7.84 -3.62
N VAL A 92 0.09 -6.93 -4.08
CA VAL A 92 1.10 -6.25 -3.28
C VAL A 92 0.91 -4.74 -3.37
N THR A 93 0.92 -4.07 -2.22
CA THR A 93 0.83 -2.61 -2.08
C THR A 93 1.87 -2.09 -1.08
N HIS A 94 1.95 -0.77 -0.93
CA HIS A 94 2.77 -0.12 0.08
C HIS A 94 1.91 0.82 0.93
N PHE A 95 1.61 0.43 2.16
CA PHE A 95 0.60 1.08 3.02
C PHE A 95 -0.82 1.11 2.44
N GLY A 96 -1.14 0.16 1.56
CA GLY A 96 -2.40 0.14 0.81
C GLY A 96 -3.54 -0.69 1.42
N ILE A 97 -3.33 -1.39 2.55
CA ILE A 97 -4.37 -2.25 3.16
C ILE A 97 -5.62 -1.48 3.58
N GLU A 98 -5.45 -0.27 4.10
CA GLU A 98 -6.53 0.63 4.52
C GLU A 98 -6.93 1.61 3.40
N PHE A 99 -6.30 1.56 2.22
CA PHE A 99 -6.51 2.53 1.14
C PHE A 99 -6.71 1.85 -0.22
N ASP A 100 -5.65 1.46 -0.93
CA ASP A 100 -5.68 0.83 -2.26
C ASP A 100 -6.56 -0.42 -2.31
N ARG A 101 -6.58 -1.22 -1.25
CA ARG A 101 -7.46 -2.40 -1.16
C ARG A 101 -8.93 -2.02 -1.21
N ILE A 102 -9.32 -0.97 -0.51
CA ILE A 102 -10.71 -0.50 -0.48
C ILE A 102 -11.09 0.06 -1.86
N ILE A 103 -10.19 0.78 -2.52
CA ILE A 103 -10.36 1.27 -3.90
C ILE A 103 -10.50 0.10 -4.88
N TYR A 104 -9.63 -0.91 -4.78
CA TYR A 104 -9.73 -2.13 -5.57
C TYR A 104 -11.08 -2.85 -5.36
N GLU A 105 -11.53 -2.99 -4.12
CA GLU A 105 -12.83 -3.62 -3.81
C GLU A 105 -13.99 -2.83 -4.43
N ARG A 106 -13.96 -1.50 -4.39
CA ARG A 106 -14.92 -0.64 -5.11
C ARG A 106 -14.91 -0.93 -6.60
N LEU A 107 -13.74 -1.03 -7.23
CA LEU A 107 -13.61 -1.33 -8.66
C LEU A 107 -14.16 -2.71 -9.03
N MET A 108 -13.87 -3.74 -8.24
CA MET A 108 -14.37 -5.10 -8.52
C MET A 108 -15.89 -5.20 -8.37
N ASN A 109 -16.45 -4.46 -7.42
CA ASN A 109 -17.91 -4.39 -7.21
C ASN A 109 -18.65 -3.79 -8.42
N LEU A 110 -18.05 -2.85 -9.16
CA LEU A 110 -18.64 -2.31 -10.40
C LEU A 110 -18.94 -3.40 -11.44
N ARG A 111 -18.12 -4.45 -11.49
CA ARG A 111 -18.25 -5.53 -12.48
C ARG A 111 -19.14 -6.68 -12.04
N LYS A 112 -19.63 -6.70 -10.79
CA LYS A 112 -20.15 -7.93 -10.14
C LYS A 112 -19.17 -9.10 -10.34
N HIS A 113 -17.87 -8.81 -10.36
CA HIS A 113 -16.86 -9.84 -10.52
C HIS A 113 -16.97 -10.76 -9.31
N ASN A 114 -16.91 -12.08 -9.51
CA ASN A 114 -16.78 -12.99 -8.38
C ASN A 114 -15.47 -12.63 -7.69
N ASN A 115 -15.56 -12.03 -6.50
CA ASN A 115 -14.38 -11.66 -5.73
C ASN A 115 -13.69 -12.96 -5.32
N LYS A 116 -12.70 -13.37 -6.11
CA LYS A 116 -11.71 -14.32 -5.67
C LYS A 116 -11.09 -13.70 -4.42
N GLU A 117 -11.09 -14.43 -3.32
CA GLU A 117 -10.30 -14.04 -2.16
C GLU A 117 -8.84 -14.07 -2.57
N VAL A 118 -8.22 -12.89 -2.64
CA VAL A 118 -6.82 -12.72 -2.99
C VAL A 118 -6.10 -12.22 -1.74
N LEU A 119 -4.98 -12.86 -1.42
CA LEU A 119 -4.10 -12.43 -0.34
C LEU A 119 -3.52 -11.05 -0.69
N TRP A 120 -3.55 -10.14 0.29
CA TRP A 120 -2.89 -8.83 0.20
C TRP A 120 -1.60 -8.83 1.01
N ILE A 121 -0.51 -8.46 0.35
CA ILE A 121 0.78 -8.17 0.96
C ILE A 121 0.96 -6.65 0.98
N ASP A 122 1.34 -6.13 2.13
CA ASP A 122 1.68 -4.72 2.30
C ASP A 122 3.17 -4.59 2.64
N THR A 123 3.95 -4.06 1.72
CA THR A 123 5.40 -3.91 1.92
C THR A 123 5.76 -2.95 3.06
N GLY A 124 4.83 -2.10 3.52
CA GLY A 124 5.01 -1.24 4.68
C GLY A 124 4.95 -2.01 6.01
N TYR A 125 4.20 -3.13 6.05
CA TYR A 125 3.90 -3.87 7.27
C TYR A 125 4.39 -5.33 7.30
N ASP A 126 4.52 -5.97 6.14
CA ASP A 126 4.70 -7.42 6.02
C ASP A 126 6.16 -7.83 5.80
N ILE A 127 7.02 -6.85 5.51
CA ILE A 127 8.46 -7.04 5.41
C ILE A 127 9.11 -6.75 6.76
N ALA A 128 9.81 -7.74 7.32
CA ALA A 128 10.65 -7.58 8.49
C ALA A 128 11.97 -6.87 8.12
N TYR A 129 11.89 -5.56 7.83
CA TYR A 129 13.07 -4.79 7.43
C TYR A 129 14.17 -4.85 8.51
N PRO A 130 15.45 -4.93 8.09
CA PRO A 130 16.59 -4.86 8.99
C PRO A 130 16.57 -3.62 9.88
N LYS A 131 17.14 -3.74 11.08
CA LYS A 131 17.17 -2.64 12.09
C LYS A 131 17.85 -1.36 11.60
N ASN A 132 18.73 -1.44 10.60
CA ASN A 132 19.37 -0.26 10.01
C ASN A 132 18.45 0.53 9.07
N ILE A 133 17.35 -0.04 8.59
CA ILE A 133 16.37 0.64 7.73
C ILE A 133 15.44 1.48 8.60
N ARG A 134 15.68 2.81 8.63
CA ARG A 134 15.04 3.74 9.58
C ARG A 134 13.73 4.35 9.11
N THR A 135 13.40 4.20 7.84
CA THR A 135 12.20 4.78 7.23
C THR A 135 11.33 3.69 6.62
N ARG A 136 10.05 4.00 6.45
CA ARG A 136 9.13 3.20 5.64
C ARG A 136 8.53 3.97 4.49
N LYS A 137 8.75 5.29 4.38
CA LYS A 137 8.28 6.07 3.24
C LYS A 137 8.97 5.56 1.97
N LEU A 138 8.21 5.12 0.97
CA LEU A 138 8.72 4.39 -0.20
C LEU A 138 9.92 5.07 -0.89
N ASN A 139 9.84 6.38 -1.11
CA ASN A 139 10.91 7.16 -1.71
C ASN A 139 12.23 7.07 -0.91
N TYR A 140 12.20 7.32 0.40
CA TYR A 140 13.38 7.20 1.26
C TYR A 140 13.82 5.75 1.45
N LEU A 141 12.85 4.83 1.52
CA LEU A 141 13.09 3.41 1.61
C LEU A 141 13.85 2.89 0.39
N SER A 142 13.54 3.40 -0.80
CA SER A 142 14.25 3.02 -2.03
C SER A 142 15.76 3.35 -1.96
N PHE A 143 16.13 4.51 -1.42
CA PHE A 143 17.54 4.88 -1.20
C PHE A 143 18.25 3.96 -0.21
N GLU A 144 17.58 3.55 0.86
CA GLU A 144 18.10 2.54 1.81
C GLU A 144 18.38 1.18 1.14
N HIS A 145 17.79 0.95 -0.04
CA HIS A 145 18.01 -0.24 -0.86
C HIS A 145 18.91 0.04 -2.08
N GLY A 146 19.57 1.19 -2.17
CA GLY A 146 20.41 1.55 -3.32
C GLY A 146 19.64 1.70 -4.62
N LEU A 147 18.35 2.02 -4.54
CA LEU A 147 17.49 2.35 -5.68
C LEU A 147 17.30 3.87 -5.72
N MET A 148 17.21 4.43 -6.92
CA MET A 148 16.77 5.81 -7.11
C MET A 148 15.30 5.77 -7.49
N PRO A 149 14.41 6.40 -6.70
CA PRO A 149 13.01 6.48 -7.08
C PRO A 149 12.90 7.36 -8.33
N PHE A 150 12.03 6.97 -9.25
CA PHE A 150 11.76 7.74 -10.47
C PHE A 150 10.34 8.29 -10.39
N GLN A 151 10.18 9.60 -10.52
CA GLN A 151 8.87 10.29 -10.49
C GLN A 151 7.93 9.76 -9.39
N SER A 152 8.28 10.00 -8.11
CA SER A 152 7.40 9.65 -6.98
C SER A 152 6.03 10.30 -7.12
N HIS A 153 5.00 9.66 -6.56
CA HIS A 153 3.58 10.04 -6.69
C HIS A 153 3.05 9.89 -8.12
N ARG A 154 3.52 8.81 -8.76
CA ARG A 154 3.04 8.31 -10.04
C ARG A 154 2.91 6.81 -9.91
N ALA A 155 1.69 6.31 -10.05
CA ALA A 155 1.33 5.00 -9.54
C ALA A 155 2.21 3.88 -10.11
N LEU A 156 2.52 3.92 -11.41
CA LEU A 156 3.38 2.91 -12.03
C LEU A 156 4.79 2.85 -11.41
N PHE A 157 5.40 4.01 -11.17
CA PHE A 157 6.79 4.05 -10.71
C PHE A 157 6.91 3.72 -9.23
N ASP A 158 5.90 4.06 -8.44
CA ASP A 158 5.80 3.61 -7.06
C ASP A 158 5.60 2.09 -6.99
N VAL A 159 4.75 1.49 -7.83
CA VAL A 159 4.64 0.02 -7.93
C VAL A 159 5.97 -0.62 -8.30
N LEU A 160 6.68 -0.10 -9.32
CA LEU A 160 7.98 -0.66 -9.72
C LEU A 160 9.02 -0.53 -8.60
N THR A 161 9.06 0.61 -7.91
CA THR A 161 9.97 0.85 -6.78
C THR A 161 9.69 -0.14 -5.65
N MET A 162 8.42 -0.29 -5.27
CA MET A 162 7.95 -1.24 -4.26
C MET A 162 8.34 -2.68 -4.62
N LEU A 163 8.08 -3.13 -5.85
CA LEU A 163 8.37 -4.50 -6.27
C LEU A 163 9.87 -4.79 -6.32
N ASN A 164 10.70 -3.81 -6.69
CA ASN A 164 12.17 -3.93 -6.63
C ASN A 164 12.70 -4.01 -5.20
N ILE A 165 12.04 -3.35 -4.24
CA ILE A 165 12.36 -3.49 -2.81
C ILE A 165 11.95 -4.88 -2.34
N LEU A 166 10.70 -5.28 -2.60
CA LEU A 166 10.15 -6.58 -2.23
C LEU A 166 11.02 -7.75 -2.71
N SER A 167 11.54 -7.69 -3.94
CA SER A 167 12.34 -8.77 -4.54
C SER A 167 13.67 -9.03 -3.81
N LYS A 168 14.08 -8.15 -2.89
CA LYS A 168 15.29 -8.31 -2.06
C LYS A 168 15.03 -9.12 -0.78
N TYR A 169 13.78 -9.50 -0.51
CA TYR A 169 13.36 -10.15 0.72
C TYR A 169 12.84 -11.57 0.48
N ASN A 170 12.83 -12.38 1.54
CA ASN A 170 12.29 -13.73 1.50
C ASN A 170 10.76 -13.69 1.44
N ILE A 171 10.21 -14.05 0.29
CA ILE A 171 8.77 -13.99 0.06
C ILE A 171 7.97 -14.97 0.92
N ASP A 172 8.52 -16.13 1.28
CA ASP A 172 7.81 -17.11 2.10
C ASP A 172 7.58 -16.57 3.52
N GLU A 173 8.56 -15.85 4.06
CA GLU A 173 8.44 -15.17 5.34
C GLU A 173 7.42 -14.02 5.26
N ILE A 174 7.42 -13.26 4.17
CA ILE A 174 6.47 -12.17 3.95
C ILE A 174 5.03 -12.70 3.88
N ILE A 175 4.80 -13.77 3.11
CA ILE A 175 3.48 -14.43 3.04
C ILE A 175 3.04 -14.91 4.42
N GLN A 176 3.95 -15.53 5.18
CA GLN A 176 3.65 -15.99 6.54
C GLN A 176 3.18 -14.84 7.43
N PHE A 177 3.79 -13.66 7.35
CA PHE A 177 3.35 -12.48 8.10
C PHE A 177 2.04 -11.91 7.57
N ALA A 178 1.88 -11.80 6.25
CA ALA A 178 0.68 -11.25 5.60
C ALA A 178 -0.60 -12.05 5.94
N GLN A 179 -0.45 -13.35 6.21
CA GLN A 179 -1.52 -14.23 6.65
C GLN A 179 -1.94 -14.03 8.12
N THR A 180 -1.15 -13.30 8.92
CA THR A 180 -1.51 -12.97 10.30
C THR A 180 -2.27 -11.64 10.37
N PRO A 181 -3.09 -11.41 11.41
CA PRO A 181 -3.80 -10.14 11.57
C PRO A 181 -2.85 -8.94 11.57
N LEU A 182 -3.19 -7.90 10.82
CA LEU A 182 -2.60 -6.57 10.94
C LEU A 182 -3.25 -5.85 12.11
N LEU A 183 -2.43 -5.39 13.05
CA LEU A 183 -2.90 -4.84 14.31
C LEU A 183 -2.55 -3.37 14.45
N ARG A 184 -3.49 -2.58 14.96
CA ARG A 184 -3.20 -1.33 15.66
C ARG A 184 -2.90 -1.67 17.11
N VAL A 185 -1.69 -1.38 17.54
CA VAL A 185 -1.22 -1.65 18.91
C VAL A 185 -1.06 -0.34 19.64
N THR A 186 -1.76 -0.20 20.76
CA THR A 186 -1.74 1.00 21.61
C THR A 186 -1.03 0.68 22.91
N ALA A 187 -0.02 1.48 23.26
CA ALA A 187 0.73 1.32 24.50
C ALA A 187 0.34 2.40 25.53
N TYR A 188 0.04 1.96 26.74
CA TYR A 188 -0.27 2.82 27.88
C TYR A 188 0.98 2.97 28.74
N LEU A 189 1.70 4.07 28.52
CA LEU A 189 2.97 4.36 29.15
C LEU A 189 2.95 5.78 29.68
N ASP A 190 3.49 5.95 30.88
CA ASP A 190 3.81 7.25 31.44
C ASP A 190 4.91 7.94 30.62
N PHE A 191 4.93 9.27 30.63
CA PHE A 191 5.83 10.08 29.79
C PHE A 191 7.32 9.82 30.07
N ASP A 192 7.67 9.50 31.31
CA ASP A 192 9.03 9.16 31.75
C ASP A 192 9.54 7.84 31.12
N ARG A 193 8.63 6.95 30.71
CA ARG A 193 8.94 5.65 30.09
C ARG A 193 8.86 5.67 28.56
N LYS A 194 8.73 6.84 27.94
CA LYS A 194 8.62 7.01 26.47
C LYS A 194 9.73 6.31 25.66
N ASP A 195 10.94 6.23 26.22
CA ASP A 195 12.07 5.62 25.53
C ASP A 195 11.86 4.11 25.27
N LEU A 196 11.05 3.44 26.09
CA LEU A 196 10.66 2.05 25.85
C LEU A 196 9.76 1.94 24.61
N ALA A 197 8.79 2.85 24.47
CA ALA A 197 7.89 2.89 23.32
C ALA A 197 8.68 3.12 22.02
N ILE A 198 9.54 4.13 22.02
CA ILE A 198 10.37 4.50 20.86
C ILE A 198 11.29 3.35 20.44
N LYS A 199 11.96 2.70 21.41
CA LYS A 199 12.84 1.54 21.14
C LYS A 199 12.08 0.37 20.53
N SER A 200 10.81 0.19 20.89
CA SER A 200 9.92 -0.84 20.32
C SER A 200 9.22 -0.40 19.02
N GLY A 201 9.54 0.79 18.49
CA GLY A 201 9.02 1.29 17.22
C GLY A 201 7.63 1.91 17.29
N PHE A 202 7.15 2.27 18.49
CA PHE A 202 5.93 3.05 18.64
C PHE A 202 6.19 4.53 18.35
N HIS A 203 5.20 5.21 17.81
CA HIS A 203 5.22 6.65 17.63
C HIS A 203 4.10 7.32 18.43
N TRP A 204 4.29 8.59 18.75
CA TRP A 204 3.30 9.36 19.49
C TRP A 204 2.16 9.80 18.56
N ASN A 205 0.93 9.39 18.86
CA ASN A 205 -0.28 9.93 18.26
C ASN A 205 -0.71 11.17 19.09
N LYS A 206 -0.61 12.36 18.49
CA LYS A 206 -0.90 13.63 19.18
C LYS A 206 -2.38 13.82 19.50
N GLU A 207 -3.27 13.33 18.65
CA GLU A 207 -4.73 13.50 18.77
C GLU A 207 -5.26 12.70 19.94
N ASN A 208 -4.91 11.43 20.00
CA ASN A 208 -5.35 10.50 21.05
C ASN A 208 -4.44 10.54 22.29
N LYS A 209 -3.30 11.22 22.22
CA LYS A 209 -2.27 11.29 23.27
C LYS A 209 -1.82 9.90 23.73
N LEU A 210 -1.55 9.01 22.79
CA LEU A 210 -1.16 7.62 23.05
C LEU A 210 -0.01 7.20 22.13
N TRP A 211 0.76 6.21 22.58
CA TRP A 211 1.79 5.57 21.76
C TRP A 211 1.13 4.49 20.90
N VAL A 212 1.32 4.57 19.59
CA VAL A 212 0.71 3.64 18.64
C VAL A 212 1.75 3.03 17.71
N LYS A 213 1.46 1.81 17.26
CA LYS A 213 2.25 1.08 16.27
C LYS A 213 1.30 0.22 15.45
N VAL A 214 1.52 0.18 14.13
CA VAL A 214 0.84 -0.78 13.26
C VAL A 214 1.81 -1.89 12.89
N THR A 215 1.42 -3.14 13.13
CA THR A 215 2.29 -4.31 12.88
C THR A 215 1.49 -5.59 12.72
N ARG A 216 2.04 -6.57 11.99
CA ARG A 216 1.49 -7.92 11.94
C ARG A 216 1.63 -8.64 13.28
N GLU A 217 0.62 -9.43 13.64
CA GLU A 217 0.62 -10.20 14.89
C GLU A 217 1.81 -11.17 14.95
N GLY A 218 2.15 -11.82 13.81
CA GLY A 218 3.29 -12.72 13.74
C GLY A 218 4.63 -12.06 14.06
N MET A 219 4.80 -10.78 13.71
CA MET A 219 5.98 -9.98 14.07
C MET A 219 5.94 -9.56 15.54
N LEU A 220 4.77 -9.08 16.01
CA LEU A 220 4.58 -8.63 17.39
C LEU A 220 4.88 -9.75 18.40
N LYS A 221 4.51 -11.01 18.09
CA LYS A 221 4.81 -12.18 18.93
C LYS A 221 6.31 -12.44 19.12
N LYS A 222 7.16 -11.93 18.23
CA LYS A 222 8.63 -12.03 18.33
C LYS A 222 9.23 -10.89 19.16
N GLU A 223 8.46 -9.88 19.54
CA GLU A 223 8.92 -8.75 20.34
C GLU A 223 8.75 -9.00 21.84
N ASN A 224 9.72 -8.54 22.64
CA ASN A 224 9.59 -8.50 24.09
C ASN A 224 9.18 -7.08 24.51
N LEU A 225 7.95 -6.91 24.98
CA LEU A 225 7.41 -5.62 25.42
C LEU A 225 7.30 -5.58 26.94
N ASP A 226 8.04 -4.65 27.57
CA ASP A 226 8.06 -4.47 29.03
C ASP A 226 6.89 -3.58 29.53
N PHE A 227 5.80 -3.53 28.77
CA PHE A 227 4.63 -2.69 29.06
C PHE A 227 3.34 -3.26 28.48
N LYS A 228 2.21 -2.87 29.06
CA LYS A 228 0.88 -3.31 28.63
C LYS A 228 0.51 -2.65 27.30
N VAL A 229 -0.05 -3.45 26.40
CA VAL A 229 -0.60 -2.99 25.13
C VAL A 229 -2.04 -3.47 24.93
N GLU A 230 -2.82 -2.67 24.21
CA GLU A 230 -4.10 -3.08 23.63
C GLU A 230 -3.93 -3.28 22.13
N LYS A 231 -4.74 -4.18 21.56
CA LYS A 231 -4.64 -4.61 20.17
C LYS A 231 -6.01 -4.52 19.52
N GLU A 232 -6.07 -3.87 18.38
CA GLU A 232 -7.23 -3.78 17.51
C GLU A 232 -6.85 -4.37 16.15
N ILE A 233 -7.71 -5.22 15.58
CA ILE A 233 -7.48 -5.80 14.24
C ILE A 233 -7.90 -4.76 13.21
N ILE A 234 -6.94 -4.34 12.37
CA ILE A 234 -7.18 -3.46 11.22
C ILE A 234 -7.60 -4.30 10.02
N TYR A 235 -6.90 -5.42 9.79
CA TYR A 235 -7.11 -6.30 8.65
C TYR A 235 -6.73 -7.73 8.97
N GLN A 236 -7.48 -8.68 8.45
CA GLN A 236 -7.16 -10.09 8.50
C GLN A 236 -7.58 -10.73 7.19
N TYR A 237 -6.66 -11.49 6.58
CA TYR A 237 -7.01 -12.39 5.49
C TYR A 237 -7.77 -13.58 6.10
N THR A 238 -9.03 -13.74 5.72
CA THR A 238 -9.94 -14.82 6.16
C THR A 238 -10.23 -15.73 4.99
#